data_AF-X6M5G0-F1
#
_entry.id   AF-X6M5G0-F1
#
_cell.length_a   1.000
_cell.length_b   1.000
_cell.length_c   1.000
_cell.angle_alpha   90.00
_cell.angle_beta   90.00
_cell.angle_gamma   90.00
#
_symmetry.space_group_name_H-M   'P 1'
#
loop_
_entity.id
_entity.type
_entity.pdbx_description
1 polymer ?
#
loop_
_entity_poly.entity_id
_entity_poly.type
_entity_poly.pdbx_seq_one_letter_code
_entity_poly.pdbx_strand_id
1 'polypeptide(L)'
;MWNMFITNEYSWSFELDGMTTSHSIKADVQTSDEADEVFDAISYCKCASVIRMLQGYLVEEIFRQGLIKYSNNFRYSNAIATDLWNYLGKQKGIPVATIMSSWTIEQGFPVVSASRNGDKLILIQIRHLSSRKLTPEQVRF
;
A
#
# COMPACT_ATOMS: atom_id res chain seq x y z
N MET A 1 6.05 13.85 -15.83
CA MET A 1 4.80 13.35 -15.21
C MET A 1 5.08 12.63 -13.89
N TRP A 2 6.01 11.64 -13.81
CA TRP A 2 6.34 10.98 -12.54
C TRP A 2 6.95 11.87 -11.45
N ASN A 3 7.73 12.88 -11.81
CA ASN A 3 8.31 13.79 -10.80
C ASN A 3 7.22 14.51 -9.99
N MET A 4 6.13 14.93 -10.64
CA MET A 4 4.99 15.55 -9.96
C MET A 4 4.23 14.56 -9.06
N PHE A 5 4.11 13.29 -9.48
CA PHE A 5 3.53 12.25 -8.63
C PHE A 5 4.33 12.05 -7.34
N ILE A 6 5.66 12.02 -7.44
CA ILE A 6 6.53 11.84 -6.27
C ILE A 6 6.42 13.04 -5.33
N THR A 7 6.47 14.27 -5.86
CA THR A 7 6.46 15.47 -5.02
C THR A 7 5.09 15.75 -4.39
N ASN A 8 4.00 15.44 -5.10
CA ASN A 8 2.67 15.87 -4.67
C ASN A 8 1.88 14.76 -3.98
N GLU A 9 1.89 13.54 -4.54
CA GLU A 9 1.08 12.43 -4.02
C GLU A 9 1.87 11.64 -2.97
N TYR A 10 3.07 11.20 -3.34
CA TYR A 10 3.87 10.33 -2.49
C TYR A 10 4.32 11.05 -1.21
N SER A 11 4.96 12.23 -1.33
CA SER A 11 5.43 12.99 -0.18
C SER A 11 4.32 13.37 0.79
N TRP A 12 3.18 13.84 0.28
CA TRP A 12 2.01 14.17 1.11
C TRP A 12 1.50 12.93 1.84
N SER A 13 1.29 11.82 1.12
CA SER A 13 0.77 10.59 1.73
C SER A 13 1.62 10.10 2.90
N PHE A 14 2.95 10.19 2.80
CA PHE A 14 3.88 9.79 3.86
C PHE A 14 3.81 10.71 5.08
N GLU A 15 3.59 12.01 4.89
CA GLU A 15 3.46 12.95 6.00
C GLU A 15 2.21 12.65 6.84
N LEU A 16 1.08 12.41 6.18
CA LEU A 16 -0.19 12.07 6.85
C LEU A 16 -0.18 10.68 7.46
N ASP A 17 0.33 9.68 6.73
CA ASP A 17 0.36 8.27 7.19
C ASP A 17 1.37 8.05 8.32
N GLY A 18 2.30 8.99 8.53
CA GLY A 18 3.19 9.04 9.68
C GLY A 18 2.51 9.53 10.97
N MET A 19 1.28 10.05 10.90
CA MET A 19 0.54 10.51 12.08
C MET A 19 -0.15 9.34 12.79
N THR A 20 -0.31 9.45 14.12
CA THR A 20 -1.04 8.44 14.92
C THR A 20 -2.53 8.40 14.59
N THR A 21 -3.07 9.49 14.06
CA THR A 21 -4.48 9.67 13.67
C THR A 21 -4.80 9.22 12.25
N SER A 22 -3.82 8.63 11.53
CA SER A 22 -4.07 8.08 10.19
C SER A 22 -5.04 6.89 10.23
N HIS A 23 -5.33 6.24 9.11
CA HIS A 23 -6.10 5.00 9.05
C HIS A 23 -5.54 4.02 8.00
N SER A 24 -6.04 2.80 7.99
CA SER A 24 -5.76 1.81 6.96
C SER A 24 -6.41 2.20 5.63
N ILE A 25 -5.84 1.80 4.49
CA ILE A 25 -6.47 2.04 3.17
C ILE A 25 -7.82 1.33 3.09
N LYS A 26 -7.88 0.09 3.59
CA LYS A 26 -9.13 -0.64 3.76
C LYS A 26 -9.77 -0.16 5.06
N ALA A 27 -10.65 0.83 4.94
CA ALA A 27 -11.55 1.25 6.01
C ALA A 27 -12.90 0.53 5.86
N ASP A 28 -13.56 0.26 6.99
CA ASP A 28 -14.95 -0.23 7.00
C ASP A 28 -15.88 0.99 7.00
N VAL A 29 -16.85 1.00 6.11
CA VAL A 29 -17.75 2.14 5.87
C VAL A 29 -19.19 1.63 5.85
N GLN A 30 -19.98 2.08 6.81
CA GLN A 30 -21.37 1.67 7.01
C GLN A 30 -22.35 2.83 6.74
N THR A 31 -21.87 4.07 6.85
CA THR A 31 -22.69 5.28 6.63
C THR A 31 -22.08 6.20 5.56
N SER A 32 -22.90 7.14 5.05
CA SER A 32 -22.41 8.14 4.08
C SER A 32 -21.38 9.09 4.71
N ASP A 33 -21.55 9.44 5.98
CA ASP A 33 -20.65 10.35 6.67
C ASP A 33 -19.27 9.69 6.87
N GLU A 34 -19.23 8.40 7.22
CA GLU A 34 -17.99 7.61 7.25
C GLU A 34 -17.33 7.50 5.86
N ALA A 35 -18.13 7.47 4.79
CA ALA A 35 -17.60 7.48 3.43
C ALA A 35 -16.87 8.79 3.14
N ASP A 36 -17.45 9.92 3.53
CA ASP A 36 -16.85 11.25 3.39
C ASP A 36 -15.55 11.39 4.18
N GLU A 37 -15.44 10.76 5.36
CA GLU A 37 -14.20 10.74 6.14
C GLU A 37 -13.06 9.98 5.46
N VAL A 38 -13.37 8.86 4.78
CA VAL A 38 -12.34 8.06 4.09
C VAL A 38 -12.01 8.59 2.69
N PHE A 39 -12.72 9.61 2.19
CA PHE A 39 -12.39 10.30 0.93
C PHE A 39 -11.23 11.29 1.11
N ASP A 40 -10.08 10.77 1.52
CA ASP A 40 -8.92 11.54 1.91
C ASP A 40 -7.65 11.18 1.13
N ALA A 41 -6.53 11.81 1.50
CA ALA A 41 -5.23 11.54 0.87
C ALA A 41 -4.66 10.16 1.20
N ILE A 42 -5.10 9.46 2.25
CA ILE A 42 -4.70 8.06 2.48
C ILE A 42 -5.36 7.16 1.44
N SER A 43 -6.67 7.29 1.24
CA SER A 43 -7.39 6.48 0.25
C SER A 43 -6.94 6.70 -1.18
N TYR A 44 -6.53 7.91 -1.55
CA TYR A 44 -6.08 8.22 -2.91
C TYR A 44 -4.55 8.19 -3.06
N CYS A 45 -3.82 9.02 -2.31
CA CYS A 45 -2.39 9.24 -2.54
C CYS A 45 -1.54 8.05 -2.04
N LYS A 46 -1.81 7.52 -0.84
CA LYS A 46 -1.11 6.34 -0.32
C LYS A 46 -1.45 5.11 -1.16
N CYS A 47 -2.73 4.89 -1.47
CA CYS A 47 -3.16 3.77 -2.31
C CYS A 47 -2.49 3.80 -3.69
N ALA A 48 -2.46 4.95 -4.37
CA ALA A 48 -1.77 5.10 -5.65
C ALA A 48 -0.26 4.81 -5.54
N SER A 49 0.38 5.25 -4.44
CA SER A 49 1.79 4.97 -4.16
C SER A 49 2.07 3.48 -3.96
N VAL A 50 1.19 2.77 -3.23
CA VAL A 50 1.30 1.32 -3.04
C VAL A 50 1.04 0.56 -4.36
N ILE A 51 0.09 1.00 -5.18
CA ILE A 51 -0.14 0.42 -6.52
C ILE A 51 1.09 0.60 -7.40
N ARG A 52 1.73 1.77 -7.37
CA ARG A 52 2.99 2.03 -8.10
C ARG A 52 4.11 1.10 -7.62
N MET A 53 4.25 0.90 -6.31
CA MET A 53 5.21 -0.05 -5.75
C MET A 53 4.93 -1.47 -6.26
N LEU A 54 3.66 -1.90 -6.29
CA LEU A 54 3.27 -3.22 -6.80
C LEU A 54 3.58 -3.37 -8.30
N GLN A 55 3.33 -2.34 -9.11
CA GLN A 55 3.69 -2.33 -10.53
C GLN A 55 5.21 -2.53 -10.71
N GLY A 56 6.04 -1.86 -9.91
CA GLY A 56 7.49 -2.04 -9.91
C GLY A 56 7.90 -3.45 -9.49
N TYR A 57 7.26 -4.00 -8.45
CA TYR A 57 7.53 -5.34 -7.95
C TYR A 57 7.17 -6.45 -8.96
N LEU A 58 6.04 -6.31 -9.67
CA LEU A 58 5.59 -7.28 -10.67
C LEU A 58 6.18 -7.06 -12.06
N VAL A 59 6.84 -5.93 -12.31
CA VAL A 59 7.20 -5.41 -13.63
C VAL A 59 5.97 -5.00 -14.44
N GLU A 60 6.10 -3.88 -15.16
CA GLU A 60 5.00 -3.19 -15.84
C GLU A 60 4.19 -4.09 -16.78
N GLU A 61 4.83 -4.94 -17.57
CA GLU A 61 4.13 -5.77 -18.56
C GLU A 61 3.23 -6.83 -17.89
N ILE A 62 3.71 -7.47 -16.81
CA ILE A 62 2.93 -8.48 -16.08
C ILE A 62 1.75 -7.81 -15.37
N PHE A 63 2.00 -6.65 -14.75
CA PHE A 63 0.97 -5.86 -14.11
C PHE A 63 -0.13 -5.46 -15.10
N ARG A 64 0.25 -4.92 -16.27
CA ARG A 64 -0.68 -4.51 -17.34
C ARG A 64 -1.49 -5.69 -17.87
N GLN A 65 -0.86 -6.82 -18.17
CA GLN A 65 -1.57 -8.02 -18.61
C GLN A 65 -2.52 -8.56 -17.55
N GLY A 66 -2.13 -8.51 -16.28
CA GLY A 66 -2.97 -8.87 -15.15
C GLY A 66 -4.22 -8.00 -15.07
N LEU A 67 -4.09 -6.69 -15.21
CA LEU A 67 -5.22 -5.75 -15.25
C LEU A 67 -6.18 -6.00 -16.42
N ILE A 68 -5.66 -6.27 -17.62
CA ILE A 68 -6.48 -6.59 -18.79
C ILE A 68 -7.31 -7.86 -18.52
N LYS A 69 -6.69 -8.91 -17.98
CA LYS A 69 -7.38 -10.16 -17.65
C LYS A 69 -8.41 -9.99 -16.55
N TYR A 70 -8.07 -9.24 -15.49
CA TYR A 70 -8.98 -8.90 -14.41
C TYR A 70 -10.21 -8.15 -14.92
N SER A 71 -10.01 -7.07 -15.69
CA SER A 71 -11.09 -6.26 -16.25
C SER A 71 -12.00 -7.07 -17.19
N ASN A 72 -11.43 -7.96 -18.00
CA ASN A 72 -12.23 -8.84 -18.86
C ASN A 72 -13.05 -9.88 -18.07
N ASN A 73 -12.50 -10.40 -16.97
CA ASN A 73 -13.19 -11.39 -16.16
C ASN A 73 -14.38 -10.80 -15.38
N PHE A 74 -14.20 -9.62 -14.80
CA PHE A 74 -15.22 -8.94 -13.99
C PHE A 74 -16.06 -7.94 -14.78
N ARG A 75 -15.97 -7.97 -16.11
CA ARG A 75 -16.76 -7.09 -16.96
C ARG A 75 -18.25 -7.32 -16.69
N TYR A 76 -18.98 -6.22 -16.47
CA TYR A 76 -20.42 -6.24 -16.13
C TYR A 76 -20.75 -6.95 -14.81
N SER A 77 -19.77 -7.12 -13.93
CA SER A 77 -19.95 -7.67 -12.59
C SER A 77 -19.23 -6.80 -11.56
N ASN A 78 -19.32 -7.20 -10.29
CA ASN A 78 -18.63 -6.57 -9.18
C ASN A 78 -17.37 -7.36 -8.81
N ALA A 79 -16.42 -6.70 -8.17
CA ALA A 79 -15.18 -7.31 -7.68
C ALA A 79 -14.75 -6.64 -6.38
N ILE A 80 -13.97 -7.35 -5.58
CA ILE A 80 -13.35 -6.82 -4.36
C ILE A 80 -11.83 -6.79 -4.50
N ALA A 81 -11.15 -6.06 -3.61
CA ALA A 81 -9.70 -5.86 -3.69
C ALA A 81 -8.89 -7.17 -3.79
N THR A 82 -9.31 -8.22 -3.05
CA THR A 82 -8.65 -9.53 -3.09
C THR A 82 -8.73 -10.21 -4.45
N ASP A 83 -9.78 -9.96 -5.23
CA ASP A 83 -9.89 -10.49 -6.59
C ASP A 83 -8.79 -9.91 -7.47
N LEU A 84 -8.59 -8.59 -7.41
CA LEU A 84 -7.52 -7.92 -8.15
C LEU A 84 -6.16 -8.50 -7.78
N TRP A 85 -5.85 -8.63 -6.48
CA TRP A 85 -4.57 -9.16 -6.01
C TRP A 85 -4.32 -10.58 -6.50
N ASN A 86 -5.34 -11.45 -6.40
CA ASN A 86 -5.27 -12.82 -6.89
C ASN A 86 -5.00 -12.88 -8.40
N TYR A 87 -5.66 -12.02 -9.19
CA TYR A 87 -5.46 -11.95 -10.63
C TYR A 87 -4.07 -11.48 -11.03
N LEU A 88 -3.51 -10.49 -10.32
CA LEU A 88 -2.16 -9.96 -10.58
C LEU A 88 -1.07 -11.00 -10.24
N GLY A 89 -1.24 -11.77 -9.16
CA GLY A 89 -0.28 -12.79 -8.74
C GLY A 89 -0.30 -14.10 -9.54
N LYS A 90 -1.45 -14.44 -10.15
CA LYS A 90 -1.71 -15.74 -10.78
C LYS A 90 -0.72 -16.14 -11.87
N GLN A 91 -0.22 -15.19 -12.65
CA GLN A 91 0.66 -15.51 -13.79
C GLN A 91 2.06 -16.00 -13.37
N LYS A 92 2.53 -15.57 -12.20
CA LYS A 92 3.89 -15.86 -11.71
C LYS A 92 3.90 -16.66 -10.41
N GLY A 93 2.74 -17.05 -9.90
CA GLY A 93 2.61 -17.73 -8.60
C GLY A 93 3.06 -16.85 -7.43
N ILE A 94 3.02 -15.53 -7.58
CA ILE A 94 3.42 -14.58 -6.55
C ILE A 94 2.24 -14.36 -5.61
N PRO A 95 2.41 -14.45 -4.28
CA PRO A 95 1.34 -14.25 -3.30
C PRO A 95 1.01 -12.76 -3.12
N VAL A 96 0.57 -12.10 -4.20
CA VAL A 96 0.28 -10.65 -4.21
C VAL A 96 -0.77 -10.28 -3.17
N ALA A 97 -1.79 -11.12 -2.94
CA ALA A 97 -2.80 -10.87 -1.92
C ALA A 97 -2.21 -10.77 -0.51
N THR A 98 -1.24 -11.62 -0.17
CA THR A 98 -0.54 -11.59 1.13
C THR A 98 0.36 -10.37 1.26
N ILE A 99 1.03 -9.97 0.18
CA ILE A 99 1.87 -8.77 0.18
C ILE A 99 0.98 -7.53 0.33
N MET A 100 -0.09 -7.43 -0.45
CA MET A 100 -0.95 -6.25 -0.45
C MET A 100 -1.85 -6.16 0.77
N SER A 101 -2.15 -7.26 1.46
CA SER A 101 -2.91 -7.21 2.71
C SER A 101 -2.18 -6.40 3.78
N SER A 102 -0.86 -6.56 3.94
CA SER A 102 -0.12 -5.76 4.93
C SER A 102 -0.14 -4.26 4.60
N TRP A 103 -0.04 -3.90 3.32
CA TRP A 103 -0.07 -2.49 2.91
C TRP A 103 -1.46 -1.85 2.94
N THR A 104 -2.54 -2.65 2.85
CA THR A 104 -3.91 -2.14 2.76
C THR A 104 -4.68 -2.21 4.07
N ILE A 105 -4.37 -3.19 4.92
CA ILE A 105 -5.06 -3.41 6.21
C ILE A 105 -4.32 -2.72 7.35
N GLU A 106 -2.99 -2.65 7.31
CA GLU A 106 -2.23 -2.00 8.37
C GLU A 106 -2.13 -0.48 8.14
N GLN A 107 -2.17 0.27 9.24
CA GLN A 107 -2.00 1.72 9.27
C GLN A 107 -0.51 2.10 9.24
N GLY A 108 -0.15 3.17 8.53
CA GLY A 108 1.22 3.64 8.44
C GLY A 108 2.07 2.91 7.40
N PHE A 109 3.38 3.13 7.47
CA PHE A 109 4.40 2.54 6.60
C PHE A 109 5.70 2.25 7.36
N PRO A 110 6.52 1.30 6.89
CA PRO A 110 7.82 1.00 7.49
C PRO A 110 8.92 1.99 7.05
N VAL A 111 9.85 2.26 7.97
CA VAL A 111 11.22 2.70 7.64
C VAL A 111 12.13 1.49 7.69
N VAL A 112 12.87 1.25 6.61
CA VAL A 112 13.90 0.22 6.55
C VAL A 112 15.25 0.84 6.91
N SER A 113 15.82 0.42 8.04
CA SER A 113 17.16 0.77 8.46
C SER A 113 18.15 -0.26 7.95
N ALA A 114 19.23 0.21 7.31
CA ALA A 114 20.32 -0.64 6.83
C ALA A 114 21.57 -0.43 7.68
N SER A 115 22.15 -1.50 8.19
CA SER A 115 23.45 -1.48 8.87
C SER A 115 24.39 -2.52 8.26
N ARG A 116 25.69 -2.21 8.24
CA ARG A 116 26.70 -3.10 7.69
C ARG A 116 27.56 -3.67 8.82
N ASN A 117 27.68 -4.99 8.87
CA ASN A 117 28.57 -5.70 9.78
C ASN A 117 29.53 -6.56 8.96
N GLY A 118 30.73 -6.03 8.70
CA GLY A 118 31.70 -6.61 7.76
C GLY A 118 31.10 -6.69 6.35
N ASP A 119 30.99 -7.91 5.81
CA ASP A 119 30.41 -8.16 4.49
C ASP A 119 28.91 -8.43 4.51
N LYS A 120 28.27 -8.40 5.69
CA LYS A 120 26.82 -8.59 5.82
C LYS A 120 26.10 -7.25 5.86
N LEU A 121 25.07 -7.11 5.03
CA LEU A 121 24.08 -6.04 5.12
C LEU A 121 22.89 -6.55 5.94
N ILE A 122 22.58 -5.88 7.04
CA ILE A 122 21.46 -6.17 7.92
C ILE A 122 20.38 -5.12 7.68
N LEU A 123 19.17 -5.58 7.37
CA LEU A 123 17.99 -4.72 7.16
C LEU A 123 16.99 -4.97 8.29
N ILE A 124 16.52 -3.91 8.92
CA ILE A 124 15.49 -3.95 9.96
C ILE A 124 14.40 -2.97 9.57
N GLN A 125 13.15 -3.39 9.61
CA GLN A 125 12.01 -2.50 9.40
C GLN A 125 11.30 -2.17 10.71
N ILE A 126 10.91 -0.91 10.88
CA ILE A 126 10.12 -0.43 12.02
C ILE A 126 9.08 0.56 11.47
N ARG A 127 7.86 0.57 12.03
CA ARG A 127 6.83 1.55 11.65
C ARG A 127 7.33 2.99 11.84
N HIS A 128 7.10 3.85 10.85
CA HIS A 128 7.35 5.28 10.95
C HIS A 128 6.25 5.97 11.77
N LEU A 129 6.64 6.89 12.65
CA LEU A 129 5.74 7.87 13.26
C LEU A 129 6.42 9.24 13.33
N SER A 130 5.71 10.29 12.88
CA SER A 130 6.21 11.67 12.87
C SER A 130 6.51 12.18 14.29
N SER A 131 5.77 11.69 15.29
CA SER A 131 5.96 12.02 16.71
C SER A 131 7.22 11.39 17.32
N ARG A 132 7.84 10.41 16.64
CA ARG A 132 8.98 9.59 17.10
C ARG A 132 8.77 8.86 18.44
N LYS A 133 7.52 8.79 18.92
CA LYS A 133 7.14 8.05 20.13
C LYS A 133 6.30 6.85 19.70
N LEU A 134 6.92 5.69 19.65
CA LEU A 134 6.22 4.42 19.43
C LEU A 134 5.72 3.91 20.78
N THR A 135 4.40 3.71 20.92
CA THR A 135 3.88 2.89 22.03
C THR A 135 4.11 1.41 21.71
N PRO A 136 4.18 0.50 22.71
CA PRO A 136 4.41 -0.93 22.47
C PRO A 136 3.40 -1.58 21.52
N GLU A 137 2.17 -1.06 21.46
CA GLU A 137 1.11 -1.50 20.54
C GLU A 137 1.37 -1.07 19.09
N GLN A 138 2.10 0.03 18.89
CA GLN A 138 2.43 0.60 17.57
C GLN A 138 3.75 0.07 16.98
N VAL A 139 4.45 -0.83 17.69
CA VAL A 139 5.73 -1.43 17.26
C VAL A 139 5.52 -2.65 16.33
N ARG A 140 4.31 -3.21 16.26
CA ARG A 140 4.08 -4.48 15.54
C ARG A 140 3.70 -4.28 14.07
N PHE A 141 4.22 -5.18 13.25
CA PHE A 141 3.68 -5.60 11.95
C PHE A 141 3.12 -7.02 12.11
#